data_AF-A0A839RHT7-F1
#
_entry.id   AF-A0A839RHT7-F1
#
_cell.length_a   1.000
_cell.length_b   1.000
_cell.length_c   1.000
_cell.angle_alpha   90.00
_cell.angle_beta   90.00
_cell.angle_gamma   90.00
#
_symmetry.space_group_name_H-M   'P 1'
#
loop_
_entity.id
_entity.type
_entity.pdbx_description
1 polymer ?
#
loop_
_entity_poly.entity_id
_entity_poly.type
_entity_poly.pdbx_seq_one_letter_code
_entity_poly.pdbx_strand_id
1 'polypeptide(L)'
;MSESPDHDLLLSDDERLHALNVLSEHYAAGRLNVDEFYEQSNTVASARTLDGLRESFRGLPGGVPLESVGGFIRKIQEPERLPAPKQDSDAAKGFLTAERRVGNCLTETSGQPSRVT
;
A
#
# COMPACT_ATOMS: atom_id res chain seq x y z
N MET A 1 36.56 2.02 13.37
CA MET A 1 35.22 1.49 13.08
C MET A 1 34.24 2.38 13.82
N SER A 2 33.57 3.29 13.13
CA SER A 2 32.46 4.04 13.72
C SER A 2 31.24 3.16 13.57
N GLU A 3 30.86 2.48 14.65
CA GLU A 3 29.58 1.80 14.77
C GLU A 3 28.51 2.89 14.76
N SER A 4 27.73 2.97 13.69
CA SER A 4 26.61 3.91 13.58
C SER A 4 25.54 3.47 14.58
N PRO A 5 25.24 4.24 15.63
CA PRO A 5 24.31 3.81 16.70
C PRO A 5 22.86 3.67 16.23
N ASP A 6 22.58 3.96 14.95
CA ASP A 6 21.27 3.88 14.33
C ASP A 6 20.87 2.49 13.81
N HIS A 7 21.82 1.55 13.70
CA HIS A 7 21.52 0.21 13.16
C HIS A 7 20.60 -0.62 14.08
N ASP A 8 20.78 -0.49 15.39
CA ASP A 8 20.02 -1.24 16.42
C ASP A 8 18.76 -0.51 16.91
N LEU A 9 18.40 0.64 16.31
CA LEU A 9 17.21 1.36 16.75
C LEU A 9 15.94 0.61 16.36
N LEU A 10 15.14 0.28 17.38
CA LEU A 10 13.88 -0.41 17.21
C LEU A 10 12.81 0.53 16.66
N LEU A 11 12.03 0.00 15.72
CA LEU A 11 10.89 0.66 15.13
C LEU A 11 9.61 0.35 15.89
N SER A 12 8.87 1.40 16.22
CA SER A 12 7.48 1.33 16.62
C SER A 12 6.56 1.04 15.42
N ASP A 13 5.34 0.60 15.70
CA ASP A 13 4.35 0.31 14.66
C ASP A 13 3.97 1.56 13.86
N ASP A 14 3.85 2.69 14.55
CA ASP A 14 3.53 3.99 13.95
C ASP A 14 4.59 4.48 12.94
N GLU A 15 5.87 4.14 13.16
CA GLU A 15 6.97 4.45 12.24
C GLU A 15 6.95 3.53 11.03
N ARG A 16 6.63 2.25 11.25
CA ARG A 16 6.46 1.26 10.19
C ARG A 16 5.31 1.61 9.26
N LEU A 17 4.16 1.99 9.81
CA LEU A 17 3.00 2.46 9.04
C LEU A 17 3.32 3.72 8.25
N HIS A 18 4.10 4.65 8.83
CA HIS A 18 4.53 5.84 8.11
C HIS A 18 5.40 5.48 6.90
N ALA A 19 6.35 4.55 7.06
CA ALA A 19 7.17 4.08 5.96
C ALA A 19 6.33 3.38 4.86
N LEU A 20 5.34 2.56 5.23
CA LEU A 20 4.42 1.95 4.27
C LEU A 20 3.61 2.98 3.48
N ASN A 21 3.18 4.07 4.12
CA ASN A 21 2.50 5.16 3.43
C ASN A 21 3.42 5.79 2.38
N VAL A 22 4.67 6.10 2.72
CA VAL A 22 5.64 6.66 1.77
C VAL A 22 5.95 5.68 0.64
N LEU A 23 6.10 4.39 0.93
CA LEU A 23 6.27 3.36 -0.10
C LEU A 23 5.09 3.32 -1.09
N SER A 24 3.86 3.50 -0.59
CA SER A 24 2.66 3.58 -1.42
C SER A 24 2.67 4.82 -2.33
N GLU A 25 3.22 5.95 -1.86
CA GLU A 25 3.42 7.13 -2.70
C GLU A 25 4.44 6.90 -3.83
N HIS A 26 5.51 6.14 -3.57
CA HIS A 26 6.47 5.77 -4.61
C HIS A 26 5.86 4.85 -5.67
N TYR A 27 5.01 3.92 -5.26
CA TYR A 27 4.22 3.10 -6.17
C TYR A 27 3.26 3.95 -7.01
N ALA A 28 2.48 4.85 -6.40
CA ALA A 28 1.59 5.75 -7.12
C ALA A 28 2.36 6.63 -8.13
N ALA A 29 3.54 7.11 -7.75
CA ALA A 29 4.42 7.88 -8.62
C ALA A 29 5.06 7.08 -9.77
N GLY A 30 4.79 5.76 -9.87
CA GLY A 30 5.33 4.89 -10.92
C GLY A 30 6.82 4.59 -10.77
N ARG A 31 7.39 4.79 -9.57
CA ARG A 31 8.81 4.52 -9.29
C ARG A 31 9.07 3.08 -8.84
N LEU A 32 8.01 2.37 -8.46
CA LEU A 32 8.01 0.97 -8.09
C LEU A 32 6.97 0.26 -8.93
N ASN A 33 7.30 -0.93 -9.42
CA ASN A 33 6.32 -1.83 -10.01
C ASN A 33 5.52 -2.55 -8.91
N VAL A 34 4.44 -3.22 -9.31
CA VAL A 34 3.56 -3.95 -8.39
C VAL A 34 4.28 -5.05 -7.60
N ASP A 35 5.19 -5.78 -8.25
CA ASP A 35 5.96 -6.86 -7.62
C ASP A 35 6.93 -6.30 -6.56
N GLU A 36 7.70 -5.28 -6.94
CA GLU A 36 8.61 -4.56 -6.04
C GLU A 36 7.85 -3.96 -4.85
N PHE A 37 6.67 -3.37 -5.09
CA PHE A 37 5.84 -2.84 -4.00
C PHE A 37 5.44 -3.93 -3.00
N TYR A 38 5.04 -5.12 -3.46
CA TYR A 38 4.69 -6.23 -2.56
C TYR A 38 5.90 -6.75 -1.78
N GLU A 39 7.05 -6.93 -2.43
CA GLU A 39 8.27 -7.38 -1.75
C GLU A 39 8.76 -6.37 -0.70
N GLN A 40 8.79 -5.09 -1.07
CA GLN A 40 9.24 -4.04 -0.16
C GLN A 40 8.24 -3.79 0.97
N SER A 41 6.94 -3.83 0.70
CA SER A 41 5.93 -3.66 1.76
C SER A 41 5.95 -4.80 2.76
N ASN A 42 6.19 -6.05 2.32
CA ASN A 42 6.34 -7.17 3.23
C ASN A 42 7.60 -7.06 4.10
N THR A 43 8.71 -6.60 3.50
CA THR A 43 9.97 -6.36 4.21
C THR A 43 9.80 -5.27 5.27
N VAL A 44 9.21 -4.13 4.89
CA VAL A 44 8.90 -3.03 5.81
C VAL A 44 7.92 -3.48 6.91
N ALA A 45 6.88 -4.25 6.57
CA ALA A 45 5.91 -4.77 7.53
C ALA A 45 6.54 -5.69 8.59
N SER A 46 7.59 -6.43 8.22
CA SER A 46 8.29 -7.36 9.10
C SER A 46 9.49 -6.71 9.81
N ALA A 47 9.93 -5.52 9.38
CA ALA A 47 11.09 -4.84 9.93
C ALA A 47 10.86 -4.43 11.39
N ARG A 48 11.83 -4.79 12.24
CA ARG A 48 11.87 -4.42 13.66
C ARG A 48 12.92 -3.35 13.96
N THR A 49 13.88 -3.17 13.06
CA THR A 49 14.98 -2.22 13.21
C THR A 49 14.98 -1.23 12.06
N LEU A 50 15.51 -0.03 12.34
CA LEU A 50 15.66 1.02 11.34
C LEU A 50 16.53 0.53 10.18
N ASP A 51 17.61 -0.20 10.45
CA ASP A 51 18.51 -0.72 9.41
C ASP A 51 17.80 -1.61 8.38
N GLY A 52 17.03 -2.59 8.83
CA GLY A 52 16.28 -3.48 7.94
C GLY A 52 15.24 -2.74 7.10
N LEU A 53 14.72 -1.62 7.60
CA LEU A 53 13.84 -0.73 6.84
C LEU A 53 14.60 0.10 5.81
N ARG A 54 15.82 0.58 6.13
CA ARG A 54 16.64 1.40 5.22
C ARG A 54 16.95 0.67 3.91
N GLU A 55 17.12 -0.65 3.97
CA GLU A 55 17.38 -1.47 2.79
C GLU A 55 16.23 -1.37 1.76
N SER A 56 14.97 -1.35 2.22
CA SER A 56 13.80 -1.26 1.33
C SER A 56 13.65 0.06 0.57
N PHE A 57 14.28 1.13 1.06
CA PHE A 57 14.26 2.44 0.41
C PHE A 57 15.56 2.74 -0.33
N ARG A 58 16.47 1.77 -0.42
CA ARG A 58 17.76 1.95 -1.09
C ARG A 58 17.55 2.17 -2.59
N GLY A 59 17.98 3.32 -3.08
CA GLY A 59 17.84 3.70 -4.50
C GLY A 59 16.55 4.45 -4.83
N LEU A 60 15.64 4.65 -3.86
CA LEU A 60 14.50 5.53 -4.04
C LEU A 60 14.91 7.01 -3.86
N PRO A 61 14.39 7.92 -4.70
CA PRO A 61 14.62 9.35 -4.51
C PRO A 61 13.95 9.81 -3.21
N GLY A 62 14.64 10.65 -2.43
CA GLY A 62 14.20 11.07 -1.10
C GLY A 62 14.63 10.13 0.03
N GLY A 63 15.04 8.90 -0.29
CA GLY A 63 15.59 7.96 0.68
C GLY A 63 14.58 7.51 1.73
N VAL A 64 15.05 7.35 2.97
CA VAL A 64 14.28 6.75 4.07
C VAL A 64 13.49 7.85 4.78
N PRO A 65 12.17 7.70 4.99
CA PRO A 65 11.33 8.73 5.64
C PRO A 65 11.48 8.79 7.17
N LEU A 66 12.51 8.14 7.71
CA LEU A 66 12.80 8.02 9.12
C LEU A 66 14.26 8.37 9.36
N GLU A 67 14.51 9.17 10.39
CA GLU A 67 15.86 9.60 10.75
C GLU A 67 16.11 9.36 12.25
N SER A 68 17.35 9.00 12.60
CA SER A 68 17.79 8.85 13.98
C SER A 68 18.35 10.16 14.54
N VAL A 69 17.86 10.57 15.71
CA VAL A 69 18.30 11.78 16.43
C VAL A 69 18.55 11.44 17.88
N GLY A 70 19.80 11.47 18.31
CA GLY A 70 20.12 11.25 19.72
C GLY A 70 19.52 9.96 20.30
N GLY A 71 19.38 8.91 19.48
CA GLY A 71 18.80 7.62 19.87
C GLY A 71 17.28 7.51 19.71
N PHE A 72 16.60 8.51 19.16
CA PHE A 72 15.17 8.49 18.88
C PHE A 72 14.89 8.53 17.37
N ILE A 73 13.85 7.84 16.93
CA ILE A 73 13.42 7.88 15.55
C ILE A 73 12.46 9.07 15.36
N ARG A 74 12.77 9.93 14.38
CA ARG A 74 11.91 11.02 13.92
C ARG A 74 11.37 10.68 12.53
N LYS A 75 10.09 10.94 12.33
CA LYS A 75 9.47 10.92 11.00
C LYS A 75 9.82 12.21 10.29
N ILE A 76 10.59 12.11 9.22
CA ILE A 76 10.86 13.25 8.35
C ILE A 76 9.77 13.27 7.28
N GLN A 77 8.75 14.11 7.51
CA GLN A 77 7.91 14.54 6.41
C GLN A 77 8.81 15.33 5.46
N GLU A 78 8.94 14.88 4.21
CA GLU A 78 9.68 15.61 3.19
C GLU A 78 9.20 17.08 3.17
N PRO A 79 10.04 18.05 3.59
CA PRO A 79 9.59 19.42 3.79
C PRO A 79 9.71 20.22 2.49
N GLU A 80 9.27 19.70 1.35
CA GLU A 80 9.00 20.51 0.14
C GLU A 80 8.26 19.74 -0.97
N ARG A 81 7.24 18.94 -0.65
CA ARG A 81 6.36 18.45 -1.72
C ARG A 81 5.24 19.45 -1.96
N LEU A 82 5.50 20.39 -2.87
CA LEU A 82 4.45 20.85 -3.79
C LEU A 82 3.64 19.62 -4.18
N PRO A 83 2.29 19.68 -4.15
CA PRO A 83 1.47 18.54 -4.46
C PRO A 83 1.96 17.97 -5.79
N ALA A 84 2.48 16.74 -5.76
CA ALA A 84 2.55 15.94 -6.98
C ALA A 84 1.16 16.08 -7.62
N PRO A 85 1.05 16.46 -8.91
CA PRO A 85 -0.25 16.65 -9.54
C PRO A 85 -1.08 15.43 -9.19
N LYS A 86 -2.15 15.65 -8.43
CA LYS A 86 -3.09 14.61 -8.02
C LYS A 86 -3.41 13.87 -9.29
N GLN A 87 -2.97 12.62 -9.38
CA GLN A 87 -3.43 11.75 -10.45
C GLN A 87 -4.94 11.71 -10.27
N ASP A 88 -5.64 12.41 -11.16
CA ASP A 88 -7.06 12.21 -11.42
C ASP A 88 -7.17 10.83 -12.05
N SER A 89 -6.98 9.81 -11.22
CA SER A 89 -7.09 8.42 -11.61
C SER A 89 -8.45 7.94 -11.13
N ASP A 90 -9.46 8.31 -11.92
CA ASP A 90 -10.65 7.50 -12.16
C ASP A 90 -10.21 6.08 -12.56
N ALA A 91 -9.78 5.27 -11.61
CA ALA A 91 -9.35 3.88 -11.85
C ALA A 91 -9.47 3.00 -10.60
N ALA A 92 -10.45 3.26 -9.74
CA ALA A 92 -10.90 2.28 -8.76
C ALA A 92 -12.21 1.64 -9.24
N LYS A 93 -12.15 0.97 -10.40
CA LYS A 93 -13.18 0.02 -10.81
C LYS A 93 -12.62 -1.40 -10.80
N GLY A 94 -13.04 -2.13 -9.79
CA GLY A 94 -13.49 -3.50 -9.97
C GLY A 94 -12.45 -4.58 -9.73
N PHE A 95 -12.24 -4.97 -8.48
CA PHE A 95 -11.87 -6.35 -8.14
C PHE A 95 -12.48 -6.75 -6.80
N LEU A 96 -13.81 -6.93 -6.79
CA LEU A 96 -14.46 -7.86 -5.86
C LEU A 96 -15.79 -8.35 -6.45
N THR A 97 -15.71 -9.12 -7.54
CA THR A 97 -16.78 -10.03 -7.95
C THR A 97 -16.32 -11.45 -7.64
N ALA A 98 -16.58 -11.88 -6.41
CA ALA A 98 -16.54 -13.29 -6.06
C ALA A 98 -17.85 -13.94 -6.53
N GLU A 99 -17.71 -14.96 -7.36
CA GLU A 99 -18.77 -15.66 -8.04
C GLU A 99 -19.59 -16.55 -7.09
N ARG A 100 -20.92 -16.47 -7.19
CA ARG A 100 -21.80 -17.58 -6.82
C ARG A 100 -22.79 -17.79 -7.96
N ARG A 101 -22.39 -18.61 -8.93
CA ARG A 101 -23.25 -19.14 -9.99
C ARG A 101 -23.48 -20.62 -9.75
N VAL A 102 -24.74 -20.99 -9.50
CA VAL A 102 -25.51 -22.18 -9.94
C VAL A 102 -26.85 -22.01 -9.18
N GLY A 103 -28.01 -21.71 -9.76
CA GLY A 103 -28.48 -21.90 -11.12
C GLY A 103 -29.23 -23.23 -11.25
N ASN A 104 -30.42 -23.38 -10.66
CA ASN A 104 -31.46 -24.31 -11.14
C ASN A 104 -32.82 -24.09 -10.44
N CYS A 105 -33.80 -23.54 -11.15
CA CYS A 105 -35.23 -23.86 -10.98
C CYS A 105 -35.91 -23.57 -12.33
N LEU A 106 -35.86 -24.57 -13.21
CA LEU A 106 -36.59 -24.61 -14.47
C LEU A 106 -38.09 -24.78 -14.21
N THR A 107 -38.87 -24.03 -15.00
CA THR A 107 -40.22 -24.36 -15.56
C THR A 107 -41.36 -24.52 -14.54
N GLU A 108 -42.55 -23.96 -14.74
CA GLU A 108 -43.51 -24.25 -15.81
C GLU A 108 -44.47 -23.06 -15.99
N THR A 109 -44.65 -22.52 -17.20
CA THR A 109 -45.86 -22.68 -18.07
C THR A 109 -47.19 -22.55 -17.29
N SER A 110 -48.18 -21.73 -17.61
CA SER A 110 -48.63 -21.18 -18.87
C SER A 110 -49.64 -20.07 -18.55
N GLY A 111 -49.63 -18.98 -19.32
CA GLY A 111 -50.65 -17.94 -19.23
C GLY A 111 -51.96 -18.35 -19.90
N GLN A 112 -53.07 -17.94 -19.27
CA GLN A 112 -54.33 -17.36 -19.83
C GLN A 112 -55.02 -18.04 -21.03
N PRO A 113 -56.37 -17.96 -21.17
CA PRO A 113 -57.13 -16.70 -21.18
C PRO A 113 -58.53 -16.90 -20.52
N SER A 114 -59.58 -16.07 -20.54
CA SER A 114 -60.06 -15.10 -21.51
C SER A 114 -61.22 -14.31 -20.87
N ARG A 115 -61.33 -13.08 -21.35
CA ARG A 115 -62.50 -12.19 -21.47
C ARG A 115 -63.92 -12.81 -21.43
N VAL A 116 -64.81 -12.01 -20.80
CA VAL A 116 -66.05 -11.37 -21.30
C VAL A 116 -67.43 -12.04 -21.10
N THR A 117 -68.34 -11.15 -20.67
CA THR A 117 -69.82 -11.14 -20.63
C THR A 117 -70.50 -11.92 -19.51
#